data_AF-A0A832NJR8-F1
#
_entry.id   AF-A0A832NJR8-F1
#
_cell.length_a   1.000
_cell.length_b   1.000
_cell.length_c   1.000
_cell.angle_alpha   90.00
_cell.angle_beta   90.00
_cell.angle_gamma   90.00
#
_symmetry.space_group_name_H-M   'P 1'
#
loop_
_entity.id
_entity.type
_entity.pdbx_description
1 polymer ?
#
loop_
_entity_poly.entity_id
_entity_poly.type
_entity_poly.pdbx_seq_one_letter_code
_entity_poly.pdbx_strand_id
1 'polypeptide(L)'
;MTQPEQIIIVTGQSGSGKSVVLAALEDNGYYCIDNLPTPLIGDLLKLIEQGEIHAPGVAIAIDARAPQPTLSALPEQLLRLQENLREIAIRSVFLKAENQRLITRFSETRRRHPLAGSTRNISEAIEAEAVLLEPLVEQADLVIDTTRTTVHELRELIRARVTNQGGLSGPNILLQSFGFKHGIPLDTDLLFDVRYLPNPHWNENLRPLSGLDRPVIDYLEQHPVTHRTRGQLVTFIRNQLDLMTATDRSYITCSVGCTGGKHRSVYLTEQLYHDLKPRFSSLKMRHRDLS
;
A
#
# COMPACT_ATOMS: atom_id res chain seq x y z
N MET A 1 12.51 1.24 -14.57
CA MET A 1 11.51 0.16 -14.40
C MET A 1 12.29 -1.00 -13.81
N THR A 2 11.93 -1.44 -12.61
CA THR A 2 12.70 -2.41 -11.82
C THR A 2 12.29 -3.82 -12.20
N GLN A 3 13.26 -4.70 -12.41
CA GLN A 3 13.01 -6.15 -12.46
C GLN A 3 12.56 -6.63 -11.07
N PRO A 4 11.76 -7.69 -10.97
CA PRO A 4 11.34 -8.26 -9.70
C PRO A 4 12.55 -8.78 -8.92
N GLU A 5 12.80 -8.23 -7.74
CA GLU A 5 13.92 -8.65 -6.87
C GLU A 5 13.54 -9.84 -5.97
N GLN A 6 12.24 -10.13 -5.86
CA GLN A 6 11.74 -11.20 -5.00
C GLN A 6 10.44 -11.84 -5.51
N ILE A 7 10.28 -13.12 -5.15
CA ILE A 7 9.07 -13.91 -5.36
C ILE A 7 8.55 -14.36 -4.00
N ILE A 8 7.29 -14.05 -3.72
CA ILE A 8 6.60 -14.41 -2.49
C ILE A 8 5.59 -15.49 -2.79
N ILE A 9 5.72 -16.62 -2.12
CA ILE A 9 4.79 -17.74 -2.25
C ILE A 9 3.89 -17.75 -1.04
N VAL A 10 2.63 -17.43 -1.25
CA VAL A 10 1.61 -17.37 -0.21
C VAL A 10 0.85 -18.69 -0.18
N THR A 11 0.98 -19.43 0.90
CA THR A 11 0.26 -20.70 1.11
C THR A 11 -0.39 -20.70 2.49
N GLY A 12 -1.23 -21.69 2.75
CA GLY A 12 -1.91 -21.83 4.04
C GLY A 12 -3.26 -22.49 3.94
N GLN A 13 -3.86 -22.72 5.11
CA GLN A 13 -5.19 -23.33 5.21
C GLN A 13 -6.26 -22.50 4.50
N SER A 14 -7.34 -23.16 4.07
CA SER A 14 -8.46 -22.45 3.47
C SER A 14 -9.14 -21.60 4.55
N GLY A 15 -9.35 -20.30 4.27
CA GLY A 15 -9.89 -19.35 5.26
C GLY A 15 -8.86 -18.69 6.19
N SER A 16 -7.56 -18.98 6.04
CA SER A 16 -6.49 -18.34 6.84
C SER A 16 -6.14 -16.91 6.41
N GLY A 17 -6.71 -16.40 5.31
CA GLY A 17 -6.52 -15.01 4.87
C GLY A 17 -5.60 -14.83 3.66
N LYS A 18 -5.30 -15.88 2.89
CA LYS A 18 -4.49 -15.82 1.65
C LYS A 18 -4.90 -14.69 0.70
N SER A 19 -6.20 -14.52 0.47
CA SER A 19 -6.72 -13.44 -0.40
C SER A 19 -6.46 -12.04 0.18
N VAL A 20 -6.45 -11.89 1.51
CA VAL A 20 -6.12 -10.61 2.17
C VAL A 20 -4.64 -10.30 1.99
N VAL A 21 -3.78 -11.31 2.08
CA VAL A 21 -2.33 -11.17 1.85
C VAL A 21 -2.03 -10.81 0.39
N LEU A 22 -2.65 -11.49 -0.58
CA LEU A 22 -2.49 -11.13 -2.00
C LEU A 22 -2.94 -9.70 -2.28
N ALA A 23 -4.11 -9.30 -1.77
CA ALA A 23 -4.59 -7.93 -1.93
C ALA A 23 -3.62 -6.91 -1.31
N ALA A 24 -3.07 -7.21 -0.12
CA ALA A 24 -2.07 -6.35 0.52
C ALA A 24 -0.79 -6.21 -0.31
N LEU A 25 -0.32 -7.30 -0.92
CA LEU A 25 0.87 -7.29 -1.78
C LEU A 25 0.60 -6.54 -3.10
N GLU A 26 -0.60 -6.70 -3.67
CA GLU A 26 -1.05 -5.96 -4.85
C GLU A 26 -1.12 -4.46 -4.59
N ASP A 27 -1.65 -4.05 -3.43
CA ASP A 27 -1.66 -2.65 -2.97
C ASP A 27 -0.24 -2.06 -2.82
N ASN A 28 0.77 -2.92 -2.59
CA ASN A 28 2.19 -2.56 -2.54
C ASN A 28 2.91 -2.71 -3.88
N GLY A 29 2.17 -2.92 -4.98
CA GLY A 29 2.67 -2.94 -6.35
C GLY A 29 3.24 -4.28 -6.82
N TYR A 30 3.08 -5.36 -6.05
CA TYR A 30 3.51 -6.70 -6.48
C TYR A 30 2.62 -7.22 -7.61
N TYR A 31 3.20 -8.03 -8.50
CA TYR A 31 2.44 -8.78 -9.49
C TYR A 31 1.84 -10.03 -8.84
N CYS A 32 0.54 -10.00 -8.54
CA CYS A 32 -0.15 -11.07 -7.82
C CYS A 32 -0.82 -12.07 -8.76
N ILE A 33 -0.58 -13.36 -8.55
CA ILE A 33 -1.23 -14.46 -9.26
C ILE A 33 -1.91 -15.38 -8.24
N ASP A 34 -3.22 -15.56 -8.36
CA ASP A 34 -3.97 -16.50 -7.54
C ASP A 34 -4.06 -17.87 -8.22
N ASN A 35 -3.83 -18.93 -7.46
CA ASN A 35 -4.00 -20.34 -7.87
C ASN A 35 -3.17 -20.73 -9.11
N LEU A 36 -1.90 -20.32 -9.17
CA LEU A 36 -0.98 -20.72 -10.23
C LEU A 36 -0.59 -22.22 -10.07
N PRO A 37 -0.80 -23.06 -11.09
CA PRO A 37 -0.28 -24.42 -11.09
C PRO A 37 1.25 -24.43 -10.94
N THR A 38 1.76 -25.21 -10.00
CA THR A 38 3.20 -25.27 -9.68
C THR A 38 4.11 -25.56 -10.89
N PRO A 39 3.73 -26.41 -11.87
CA PRO A 39 4.54 -26.60 -13.08
C PRO A 39 4.77 -25.31 -13.91
N LEU A 40 3.85 -24.34 -13.82
CA LEU A 40 3.93 -23.08 -14.59
C LEU A 40 4.79 -22.02 -13.90
N ILE A 41 5.25 -22.25 -12.67
CA ILE A 41 6.17 -21.33 -11.99
C ILE A 41 7.45 -21.16 -12.82
N GLY A 42 7.95 -22.24 -13.43
CA GLY A 42 9.12 -22.20 -14.31
C GLY A 42 8.95 -21.28 -15.53
N ASP A 43 7.77 -21.25 -16.14
CA ASP A 43 7.49 -20.39 -17.29
C ASP A 43 7.28 -18.93 -16.88
N LEU A 44 6.66 -18.70 -15.72
CA LEU A 44 6.56 -17.36 -15.14
C LEU A 44 7.94 -16.74 -14.89
N LEU A 45 8.90 -17.54 -14.43
CA LEU A 45 10.27 -17.09 -14.23
C LEU A 45 10.94 -16.63 -15.53
N LYS A 46 10.71 -17.34 -16.64
CA LYS A 46 11.22 -16.91 -17.95
C LYS A 46 10.66 -15.56 -18.37
N LEU A 47 9.38 -15.30 -18.08
CA LEU A 47 8.75 -13.99 -18.36
C LEU A 47 9.36 -12.87 -17.51
N ILE A 48 9.72 -13.17 -16.25
CA ILE A 48 10.41 -12.26 -15.35
C ILE A 48 11.82 -11.94 -15.90
N GLU A 49 12.60 -12.96 -16.29
CA GLU A 49 13.93 -12.80 -16.87
C GLU A 49 13.92 -12.02 -18.19
N GLN A 50 12.89 -12.23 -19.02
CA GLN A 50 12.66 -11.50 -20.27
C GLN A 50 12.23 -10.03 -20.03
N GLY A 51 11.97 -9.64 -18.78
CA GLY A 51 11.60 -8.28 -18.41
C GLY A 51 10.18 -7.90 -18.78
N GLU A 52 9.29 -8.86 -19.04
CA GLU A 52 7.88 -8.59 -19.36
C GLU A 52 7.06 -8.18 -18.13
N ILE A 53 7.55 -8.53 -16.92
CA ILE A 53 6.90 -8.16 -15.66
C ILE A 53 7.64 -6.96 -15.04
N HIS A 54 6.93 -5.82 -14.99
CA HIS A 54 7.43 -4.59 -14.38
C HIS A 54 6.84 -4.38 -12.99
N ALA A 55 7.35 -5.12 -12.00
CA ALA A 55 6.92 -5.01 -10.61
C ALA A 55 8.12 -5.13 -9.65
N PRO A 56 8.07 -4.54 -8.44
CA PRO A 56 9.09 -4.74 -7.40
C PRO A 56 9.24 -6.21 -6.97
N GLY A 57 8.20 -7.02 -7.15
CA GLY A 57 8.21 -8.44 -6.83
C GLY A 57 6.98 -9.14 -7.39
N VAL A 58 6.97 -10.47 -7.32
CA VAL A 58 5.84 -11.32 -7.75
C VAL A 58 5.29 -12.07 -6.54
N ALA A 59 3.98 -12.12 -6.38
CA ALA A 59 3.30 -12.85 -5.33
C ALA A 59 2.43 -13.96 -5.92
N ILE A 60 2.60 -15.19 -5.46
CA ILE A 60 1.91 -16.37 -6.00
C ILE A 60 1.16 -17.03 -4.85
N ALA A 61 -0.17 -17.09 -4.92
CA ALA A 61 -0.94 -17.88 -3.97
C ALA A 61 -1.09 -19.32 -4.45
N ILE A 62 -0.72 -20.26 -3.58
CA ILE A 62 -0.89 -21.70 -3.80
C ILE A 62 -1.89 -22.21 -2.77
N ASP A 63 -3.00 -22.75 -3.26
CA ASP A 63 -4.11 -23.20 -2.43
C ASP A 63 -4.08 -24.73 -2.26
N ALA A 64 -4.73 -25.24 -1.21
CA ALA A 64 -4.90 -26.67 -0.96
C ALA A 64 -5.76 -27.39 -2.03
N ARG A 65 -6.29 -26.64 -3.00
CA ARG A 65 -6.91 -27.14 -4.23
C ARG A 65 -5.90 -27.75 -5.20
N ALA A 66 -4.61 -27.45 -5.06
CA ALA A 66 -3.59 -28.08 -5.88
C ALA A 66 -3.58 -29.61 -5.61
N PRO A 67 -3.38 -30.44 -6.65
CA PRO A 67 -3.32 -31.89 -6.47
C PRO A 67 -2.30 -32.28 -5.38
N GLN A 68 -2.63 -33.28 -4.57
CA GLN A 68 -1.75 -33.85 -3.52
C GLN A 68 -0.27 -34.07 -3.94
N PRO A 69 0.03 -34.61 -5.15
CA PRO A 69 1.41 -34.77 -5.61
C PRO A 69 2.13 -33.42 -5.80
N THR A 70 1.37 -32.37 -6.12
CA THR A 70 1.88 -31.03 -6.37
C THR A 70 2.26 -30.32 -5.07
N LEU A 71 1.43 -30.44 -4.03
CA LEU A 71 1.70 -29.83 -2.72
C LEU A 71 2.89 -30.48 -2.01
N SER A 72 3.03 -31.80 -2.13
CA SER A 72 4.17 -32.54 -1.54
C SER A 72 5.49 -32.28 -2.27
N ALA A 73 5.47 -32.08 -3.58
CA ALA A 73 6.65 -31.74 -4.36
C ALA A 73 7.05 -30.25 -4.27
N LEU A 74 6.17 -29.39 -3.75
CA LEU A 74 6.35 -27.95 -3.74
C LEU A 74 7.64 -27.51 -3.04
N PRO A 75 7.99 -27.99 -1.84
CA PRO A 75 9.21 -27.55 -1.18
C PRO A 75 10.49 -27.93 -1.93
N GLU A 76 10.56 -29.15 -2.46
CA GLU A 76 11.68 -29.57 -3.31
C GLU A 76 11.77 -28.71 -4.58
N GLN A 77 10.64 -28.33 -5.17
CA GLN A 77 10.63 -27.42 -6.31
C GLN A 77 11.09 -26.01 -5.92
N LEU A 78 10.71 -25.49 -4.75
CA LEU A 78 11.18 -24.18 -4.28
C LEU A 78 12.68 -24.16 -4.06
N LEU A 79 13.24 -25.21 -3.47
CA LEU A 79 14.69 -25.36 -3.30
C LEU A 79 15.42 -25.39 -4.64
N ARG A 80 14.92 -26.19 -5.60
CA ARG A 80 15.49 -26.22 -6.97
C ARG A 80 15.40 -24.87 -7.67
N LEU A 81 14.31 -24.14 -7.47
CA LEU A 81 14.13 -22.81 -8.04
C LEU A 81 15.08 -21.79 -7.40
N GLN A 82 15.28 -21.86 -6.08
CA GLN A 82 16.25 -21.02 -5.37
C GLN A 82 17.68 -21.28 -5.84
N GLU A 83 18.07 -22.53 -6.09
CA GLU A 83 19.40 -22.87 -6.61
C GLU A 83 19.66 -22.33 -8.03
N ASN A 84 18.62 -22.31 -8.87
CA ASN A 84 18.72 -21.83 -10.25
C ASN A 84 18.65 -20.30 -10.35
N LEU A 85 18.05 -19.61 -9.38
CA LEU A 85 17.82 -18.17 -9.39
C LEU A 85 18.73 -17.46 -8.37
N ARG A 86 19.99 -17.22 -8.75
CA ARG A 86 20.96 -16.55 -7.85
C ARG A 86 20.65 -15.08 -7.58
N GLU A 87 19.81 -14.44 -8.40
CA GLU A 87 19.54 -13.00 -8.34
C GLU A 87 18.15 -12.64 -7.78
N ILE A 88 17.23 -13.61 -7.62
CA ILE A 88 15.86 -13.38 -7.17
C ILE A 88 15.62 -14.12 -5.85
N ALA A 89 15.27 -13.40 -4.80
CA ALA A 89 14.96 -14.00 -3.50
C ALA A 89 13.57 -14.66 -3.52
N ILE A 90 13.49 -15.97 -3.32
CA ILE A 90 12.21 -16.66 -3.10
C ILE A 90 11.94 -16.76 -1.60
N ARG A 91 10.78 -16.28 -1.17
CA ARG A 91 10.28 -16.40 0.21
C ARG A 91 8.90 -17.06 0.24
N SER A 92 8.70 -17.95 1.20
CA SER A 92 7.45 -18.64 1.44
C SER A 92 6.77 -18.12 2.71
N VAL A 93 5.49 -17.77 2.58
CA VAL A 93 4.65 -17.26 3.67
C VAL A 93 3.49 -18.23 3.87
N PHE A 94 3.45 -18.88 5.04
CA PHE A 94 2.39 -19.79 5.44
C PHE A 94 1.41 -19.12 6.40
N LEU A 95 0.12 -19.16 6.07
CA LEU A 95 -0.96 -18.62 6.90
C LEU A 95 -1.74 -19.75 7.57
N LYS A 96 -1.80 -19.72 8.90
CA LYS A 96 -2.57 -20.68 9.71
C LYS A 96 -3.59 -19.98 10.61
N ALA A 97 -4.59 -20.73 11.06
CA ALA A 97 -5.48 -20.31 12.14
C ALA A 97 -6.04 -21.54 12.86
N GLU A 98 -6.50 -21.37 14.10
CA GLU A 98 -7.21 -22.43 14.82
C GLU A 98 -8.45 -22.91 14.06
N ASN A 99 -8.71 -24.22 14.07
CA ASN A 99 -9.81 -24.86 13.36
C ASN A 99 -11.16 -24.18 13.67
N GLN A 100 -11.42 -23.88 14.94
CA GLN A 100 -12.65 -23.21 15.37
C GLN A 100 -12.85 -21.85 14.68
N ARG A 101 -11.76 -21.12 14.45
CA ARG A 101 -11.81 -19.84 13.74
C ARG A 101 -11.99 -19.99 12.24
N LEU A 102 -11.36 -20.99 11.63
CA LEU A 102 -11.58 -21.31 10.22
C LEU A 102 -13.05 -21.68 9.97
N ILE A 103 -13.63 -22.56 10.81
CA ILE A 103 -15.06 -22.93 10.74
C ILE A 103 -15.95 -21.68 10.81
N THR A 104 -15.66 -20.77 11.74
CA THR A 104 -16.43 -19.53 11.90
C THR A 104 -16.34 -18.66 10.63
N ARG A 105 -15.13 -18.46 10.08
CA ARG A 105 -14.92 -17.67 8.83
C ARG A 105 -15.62 -18.29 7.62
N PHE A 106 -15.67 -19.62 7.52
CA PHE A 106 -16.43 -20.30 6.46
C PHE A 106 -17.93 -20.11 6.60
N SER A 107 -18.45 -20.14 7.83
CA SER A 107 -19.87 -19.89 8.09
C SER A 107 -20.28 -18.44 7.77
N GLU A 108 -19.40 -17.46 8.07
CA GLU A 108 -19.62 -16.03 7.79
C GLU A 108 -19.58 -15.73 6.29
N THR A 109 -18.61 -16.30 5.56
CA THR A 109 -18.41 -16.02 4.13
C THR A 109 -19.31 -16.88 3.23
N ARG A 110 -20.02 -17.87 3.78
CA ARG A 110 -20.84 -18.88 3.07
C ARG A 110 -20.10 -19.60 1.92
N ARG A 111 -18.76 -19.56 1.91
CA ARG A 111 -17.96 -20.24 0.88
C ARG A 111 -17.91 -21.74 1.19
N ARG A 112 -17.92 -22.56 0.13
CA ARG A 112 -17.71 -24.00 0.28
C ARG A 112 -16.23 -24.28 0.50
N HIS A 113 -15.92 -25.18 1.44
CA HIS A 113 -14.56 -25.65 1.65
C HIS A 113 -14.11 -26.51 0.44
N PRO A 114 -12.91 -26.31 -0.12
CA PRO A 114 -12.49 -27.02 -1.33
C PRO A 114 -12.48 -28.55 -1.22
N LEU A 115 -12.14 -29.07 -0.04
CA LEU A 115 -12.13 -30.50 0.27
C LEU A 115 -13.47 -31.05 0.81
N ALA A 116 -14.53 -30.23 0.93
CA ALA A 116 -15.83 -30.68 1.46
C ALA A 116 -16.70 -31.40 0.41
N GLY A 117 -16.12 -31.86 -0.71
CA GLY A 117 -16.82 -32.67 -1.71
C GLY A 117 -17.23 -34.06 -1.21
N SER A 118 -18.50 -34.40 -1.42
CA SER A 118 -19.23 -35.68 -1.27
C SER A 118 -19.51 -36.29 0.11
N THR A 119 -18.73 -36.13 1.19
CA THR A 119 -19.05 -36.86 2.46
C THR A 119 -18.52 -36.27 3.78
N ARG A 120 -17.74 -35.18 3.78
CA ARG A 120 -17.06 -34.71 5.01
C ARG A 120 -17.69 -33.47 5.64
N ASN A 121 -17.74 -33.48 6.97
CA ASN A 121 -18.07 -32.29 7.76
C ASN A 121 -16.96 -31.22 7.56
N ILE A 122 -17.29 -29.92 7.70
CA ILE A 122 -16.32 -28.82 7.54
C ILE A 122 -15.14 -28.99 8.49
N SER A 123 -15.39 -29.46 9.72
CA SER A 123 -14.35 -29.77 10.70
C SER A 123 -13.36 -30.81 10.20
N GLU A 124 -13.86 -31.94 9.67
CA GLU A 124 -13.03 -33.03 9.14
C GLU A 124 -12.24 -32.58 7.91
N ALA A 125 -12.82 -31.69 7.09
CA ALA A 125 -12.14 -31.15 5.92
C ALA A 125 -10.97 -30.24 6.30
N ILE A 126 -11.13 -29.40 7.34
CA ILE A 126 -10.07 -28.53 7.87
C ILE A 126 -8.97 -29.36 8.54
N GLU A 127 -9.32 -30.40 9.29
CA GLU A 127 -8.33 -31.31 9.91
C GLU A 127 -7.53 -32.07 8.86
N ALA A 128 -8.18 -32.62 7.84
CA ALA A 128 -7.50 -33.27 6.73
C ALA A 128 -6.59 -32.31 5.94
N GLU A 129 -7.01 -31.05 5.80
CA GLU A 129 -6.19 -30.00 5.20
C GLU A 129 -4.96 -29.66 6.05
N ALA A 130 -5.12 -29.59 7.38
CA ALA A 130 -4.01 -29.31 8.29
C ALA A 130 -2.90 -30.37 8.18
N VAL A 131 -3.28 -31.66 8.17
CA VAL A 131 -2.34 -32.79 7.99
C VAL A 131 -1.66 -32.72 6.62
N LEU A 132 -2.41 -32.39 5.57
CA LEU A 132 -1.85 -32.26 4.21
C LEU A 132 -0.81 -31.15 4.11
N LEU A 133 -1.03 -30.03 4.79
CA LEU A 133 -0.19 -28.84 4.69
C LEU A 133 0.96 -28.83 5.71
N GLU A 134 1.02 -29.79 6.64
CA GLU A 134 2.06 -29.87 7.69
C GLU A 134 3.50 -29.80 7.13
N PRO A 135 3.87 -30.52 6.04
CA PRO A 135 5.22 -30.42 5.47
C PRO A 135 5.54 -29.01 4.92
N LEU A 136 4.53 -28.26 4.49
CA LEU A 136 4.70 -26.89 4.00
C LEU A 136 4.90 -25.89 5.14
N VAL A 137 4.37 -26.19 6.33
CA VAL A 137 4.56 -25.34 7.52
C VAL A 137 6.02 -25.42 7.99
N GLU A 138 6.59 -26.62 8.05
CA GLU A 138 7.96 -26.84 8.53
C GLU A 138 9.02 -26.16 7.66
N GLN A 139 8.74 -26.03 6.36
CA GLN A 139 9.67 -25.47 5.38
C GLN A 139 9.35 -24.02 5.00
N ALA A 140 8.37 -23.39 5.66
CA ALA A 140 8.01 -22.01 5.40
C ALA A 140 9.00 -21.02 6.03
N ASP A 141 9.41 -20.00 5.27
CA ASP A 141 10.28 -18.93 5.76
C ASP A 141 9.58 -18.05 6.81
N LEU A 142 8.27 -17.87 6.65
CA LEU A 142 7.44 -17.09 7.57
C LEU A 142 6.11 -17.78 7.81
N VAL A 143 5.83 -18.11 9.07
CA VAL A 143 4.51 -18.63 9.50
C VAL A 143 3.75 -17.52 10.24
N ILE A 144 2.55 -17.21 9.76
CA ILE A 144 1.66 -16.19 10.34
C ILE A 144 0.42 -16.90 10.90
N ASP A 145 0.23 -16.77 12.21
CA ASP A 145 -1.01 -17.17 12.87
C ASP A 145 -2.04 -16.04 12.80
N THR A 146 -3.15 -16.28 12.12
CA THR A 146 -4.23 -15.32 11.91
C THR A 146 -5.43 -15.54 12.82
N THR A 147 -5.32 -16.41 13.83
CA THR A 147 -6.43 -16.81 14.71
C THR A 147 -7.09 -15.61 15.40
N ARG A 148 -6.26 -14.69 15.90
CA ARG A 148 -6.71 -13.49 16.62
C ARG A 148 -6.53 -12.20 15.82
N THR A 149 -6.20 -12.34 14.55
CA THR A 149 -5.82 -11.22 13.70
C THR A 149 -7.03 -10.77 12.89
N THR A 150 -7.28 -9.46 12.92
CA THR A 150 -8.25 -8.81 12.04
C THR A 150 -7.69 -8.67 10.62
N VAL A 151 -8.56 -8.38 9.64
CA VAL A 151 -8.12 -8.11 8.26
C VAL A 151 -7.10 -6.96 8.21
N HIS A 152 -7.31 -5.91 9.00
CA HIS A 152 -6.42 -4.75 9.07
C HIS A 152 -5.04 -5.10 9.64
N GLU A 153 -5.00 -5.79 10.77
CA GLU A 153 -3.75 -6.21 11.40
C GLU A 153 -2.95 -7.17 10.51
N LEU A 154 -3.64 -8.04 9.75
CA LEU A 154 -2.98 -8.93 8.81
C LEU A 154 -2.32 -8.16 7.66
N ARG A 155 -2.99 -7.14 7.12
CA ARG A 155 -2.41 -6.27 6.07
C ARG A 155 -1.15 -5.57 6.56
N GLU A 156 -1.21 -4.99 7.75
CA GLU A 156 -0.05 -4.30 8.35
C GLU A 156 1.10 -5.28 8.62
N LEU A 157 0.82 -6.50 9.09
CA LEU A 157 1.85 -7.50 9.33
C LEU A 157 2.56 -7.92 8.02
N ILE A 158 1.82 -8.08 6.92
CA ILE A 158 2.41 -8.38 5.61
C ILE A 158 3.25 -7.22 5.11
N ARG A 159 2.76 -5.99 5.23
CA ARG A 159 3.53 -4.79 4.87
C ARG A 159 4.82 -4.68 5.70
N ALA A 160 4.76 -4.90 7.01
CA ALA A 160 5.92 -4.76 7.87
C ALA A 160 6.98 -5.85 7.65
N ARG A 161 6.56 -7.11 7.42
CA ARG A 161 7.48 -8.26 7.42
C ARG A 161 7.85 -8.79 6.04
N VAL A 162 6.97 -8.64 5.07
CA VAL A 162 7.14 -9.27 3.75
C VAL A 162 7.66 -8.25 2.74
N THR A 163 7.10 -7.03 2.71
CA THR A 163 7.51 -6.08 1.67
C THR A 163 8.91 -5.51 1.92
N ASN A 164 9.42 -5.56 3.15
CA ASN A 164 10.82 -5.32 3.57
C ASN A 164 11.55 -4.23 2.77
N GLN A 165 10.85 -3.16 2.37
CA GLN A 165 11.45 -2.01 1.72
C GLN A 165 11.92 -1.08 2.82
N GLY A 166 13.22 -1.16 3.14
CA GLY A 166 13.97 -0.20 3.96
C GLY A 166 14.04 1.22 3.35
N GLY A 167 13.01 1.63 2.61
CA GLY A 167 12.84 2.94 2.01
C GLY A 167 11.60 2.94 1.11
N LEU A 168 10.63 3.80 1.43
CA LEU A 168 9.50 4.24 0.59
C LEU A 168 8.12 3.53 0.67
N SER A 169 7.81 2.69 1.66
CA SER A 169 6.41 2.22 1.83
C SER A 169 5.65 3.01 2.91
N GLY A 170 5.40 4.29 2.64
CA GLY A 170 4.44 5.14 3.36
C GLY A 170 3.28 5.51 2.43
N PRO A 171 2.13 6.02 2.93
CA PRO A 171 1.07 6.54 2.07
C PRO A 171 1.62 7.50 1.01
N ASN A 172 0.97 7.55 -0.15
CA ASN A 172 1.16 8.63 -1.09
C ASN A 172 0.56 9.91 -0.48
N ILE A 173 1.42 10.87 -0.15
CA ILE A 173 0.98 12.14 0.44
C ILE A 173 0.87 13.18 -0.67
N LEU A 174 -0.30 13.78 -0.85
CA LEU A 174 -0.55 14.86 -1.78
C LEU A 174 -0.79 16.15 -1.01
N LEU A 175 0.02 17.17 -1.27
CA LEU A 175 -0.27 18.54 -0.86
C LEU A 175 -0.78 19.31 -2.08
N GLN A 176 -1.98 19.88 -2.00
CA GLN A 176 -2.55 20.61 -3.12
C GLN A 176 -3.08 21.99 -2.77
N SER A 177 -2.99 22.93 -3.72
CA SER A 177 -3.64 24.22 -3.62
C SER A 177 -4.93 24.26 -4.43
N PHE A 178 -5.95 24.92 -3.92
CA PHE A 178 -7.22 25.11 -4.63
C PHE A 178 -7.90 26.45 -4.30
N GLY A 179 -8.97 26.73 -5.04
CA GLY A 179 -9.83 27.88 -4.96
C GLY A 179 -11.24 27.49 -4.54
N PHE A 180 -11.75 28.05 -3.45
CA PHE A 180 -13.11 27.78 -2.96
C PHE A 180 -14.20 28.07 -4.00
N LYS A 181 -13.98 29.03 -4.91
CA LYS A 181 -14.92 29.32 -6.00
C LYS A 181 -15.11 28.15 -6.99
N HIS A 182 -14.18 27.18 -6.98
CA HIS A 182 -14.20 25.98 -7.81
C HIS A 182 -14.57 24.71 -7.01
N GLY A 183 -15.04 24.86 -5.76
CA GLY A 183 -15.37 23.75 -4.88
C GLY A 183 -14.16 23.12 -4.18
N ILE A 184 -14.41 22.36 -3.11
CA ILE A 184 -13.38 21.64 -2.36
C ILE A 184 -13.04 20.33 -3.11
N PRO A 185 -11.76 19.94 -3.25
CA PRO A 185 -11.41 18.63 -3.82
C PRO A 185 -12.03 17.49 -3.00
N LEU A 186 -12.71 16.56 -3.66
CA LEU A 186 -13.46 15.46 -3.02
C LEU A 186 -12.55 14.50 -2.22
N ASP A 187 -11.28 14.43 -2.60
CA ASP A 187 -10.25 13.58 -2.03
C ASP A 187 -9.49 14.23 -0.87
N THR A 188 -10.00 15.32 -0.30
CA THR A 188 -9.33 16.07 0.79
C THR A 188 -9.51 15.40 2.16
N ASP A 189 -8.41 15.05 2.83
CA ASP A 189 -8.40 14.61 4.23
C ASP A 189 -8.22 15.79 5.20
N LEU A 190 -7.27 16.68 4.92
CA LEU A 190 -6.98 17.87 5.72
C LEU A 190 -7.20 19.12 4.88
N LEU A 191 -8.03 20.05 5.36
CA LEU A 191 -8.36 21.28 4.67
C LEU A 191 -7.92 22.50 5.46
N PHE A 192 -7.20 23.41 4.80
CA PHE A 192 -6.72 24.65 5.41
C PHE A 192 -7.22 25.87 4.62
N ASP A 193 -8.07 26.69 5.25
CA ASP A 193 -8.54 27.95 4.67
C ASP A 193 -7.55 29.09 4.98
N VAL A 194 -7.00 29.71 3.93
CA VAL A 194 -6.04 30.81 4.03
C VAL A 194 -6.57 32.12 3.43
N ARG A 195 -7.90 32.24 3.25
CA ARG A 195 -8.54 33.45 2.72
C ARG A 195 -8.37 34.68 3.61
N TYR A 196 -8.01 34.50 4.88
CA TYR A 196 -7.72 35.60 5.81
C TYR A 196 -6.33 36.23 5.60
N LEU A 197 -5.41 35.55 4.87
CA LEU A 197 -4.10 36.11 4.59
C LEU A 197 -4.19 37.35 3.68
N PRO A 198 -3.21 38.29 3.78
CA PRO A 198 -3.13 39.48 2.94
C PRO A 198 -3.33 39.14 1.47
N ASN A 199 -4.22 39.86 0.79
CA ASN A 199 -4.70 39.48 -0.52
C ASN A 199 -3.97 40.23 -1.65
N PRO A 200 -3.08 39.57 -2.43
CA PRO A 200 -2.31 40.23 -3.50
C PRO A 200 -3.19 40.76 -4.64
N HIS A 201 -4.43 40.26 -4.76
CA HIS A 201 -5.35 40.63 -5.82
C HIS A 201 -5.71 42.13 -5.86
N TRP A 202 -5.55 42.85 -4.75
CA TRP A 202 -5.81 44.29 -4.71
C TRP A 202 -4.68 45.13 -5.34
N ASN A 203 -3.51 44.53 -5.56
CA ASN A 203 -2.45 45.15 -6.34
C ASN A 203 -2.61 44.72 -7.81
N GLU A 204 -2.88 45.70 -8.68
CA GLU A 204 -3.15 45.46 -10.11
C GLU A 204 -2.00 44.73 -10.80
N ASN A 205 -0.74 45.01 -10.42
CA ASN A 205 0.44 44.38 -10.98
C ASN A 205 0.62 42.93 -10.53
N LEU A 206 0.07 42.55 -9.37
CA LEU A 206 0.15 41.18 -8.84
C LEU A 206 -1.02 40.31 -9.29
N ARG A 207 -2.17 40.91 -9.62
CA ARG A 207 -3.38 40.22 -10.05
C ARG A 207 -3.21 39.22 -11.21
N PRO A 208 -2.43 39.51 -12.28
CA PRO A 208 -2.21 38.56 -13.36
C PRO A 208 -1.23 37.45 -13.00
N LEU A 209 -0.45 37.60 -11.92
CA LEU A 209 0.55 36.64 -11.48
C LEU A 209 -0.07 35.52 -10.62
N SER A 210 0.76 34.56 -10.23
CA SER A 210 0.43 33.41 -9.39
C SER A 210 1.30 33.38 -8.14
N GLY A 211 0.97 32.51 -7.19
CA GLY A 211 1.79 32.28 -5.99
C GLY A 211 3.18 31.70 -6.27
N LEU A 212 3.50 31.36 -7.52
CA LEU A 212 4.82 30.91 -7.98
C LEU A 212 5.72 32.10 -8.35
N ASP A 213 5.12 33.25 -8.66
CA ASP A 213 5.84 34.39 -9.20
C ASP A 213 6.48 35.22 -8.08
N ARG A 214 7.76 35.58 -8.26
CA ARG A 214 8.55 36.30 -7.26
C ARG A 214 7.87 37.55 -6.69
N PRO A 215 7.20 38.42 -7.47
CA PRO A 215 6.50 39.58 -6.93
C PRO A 215 5.36 39.24 -5.96
N VAL A 216 4.66 38.12 -6.17
CA VAL A 216 3.59 37.65 -5.27
C VAL A 216 4.19 37.03 -4.01
N ILE A 217 5.29 36.29 -4.16
CA ILE A 217 6.06 35.73 -3.04
C ILE A 217 6.54 36.88 -2.14
N ASP A 218 7.23 37.87 -2.69
CA ASP A 218 7.76 39.02 -1.96
C ASP A 218 6.66 39.78 -1.22
N TYR A 219 5.50 39.99 -1.88
CA TYR A 219 4.34 40.62 -1.24
C TYR A 219 3.86 39.82 -0.02
N LEU A 220 3.73 38.50 -0.15
CA LEU A 220 3.24 37.65 0.94
C LEU A 220 4.26 37.53 2.09
N GLU A 221 5.55 37.49 1.77
CA GLU A 221 6.66 37.42 2.74
C GLU A 221 6.87 38.71 3.54
N GLN A 222 6.37 39.86 3.08
CA GLN A 222 6.43 41.11 3.85
C GLN A 222 5.49 41.11 5.07
N HIS A 223 4.53 40.18 5.13
CA HIS A 223 3.52 40.18 6.18
C HIS A 223 3.84 39.16 7.31
N PRO A 224 3.98 39.60 8.57
CA PRO A 224 4.28 38.71 9.69
C PRO A 224 3.25 37.58 9.91
N VAL A 225 1.98 37.84 9.58
CA VAL A 225 0.91 36.83 9.68
C VAL A 225 1.16 35.65 8.73
N THR A 226 1.71 35.89 7.54
CA THR A 226 2.03 34.84 6.57
C THR A 226 3.06 33.87 7.14
N HIS A 227 4.13 34.39 7.74
CA HIS A 227 5.18 33.59 8.37
C HIS A 227 4.66 32.80 9.57
N ARG A 228 3.85 33.44 10.42
CA ARG A 228 3.22 32.78 11.58
C ARG A 228 2.32 31.62 11.13
N THR A 229 1.45 31.86 10.14
CA THR A 229 0.57 30.83 9.58
C THR A 229 1.37 29.68 8.97
N ARG A 230 2.40 29.97 8.17
CA ARG A 230 3.29 28.93 7.62
C ARG A 230 3.88 28.07 8.73
N GLY A 231 4.53 28.66 9.73
CA GLY A 231 5.17 27.91 10.81
C GLY A 231 4.20 27.02 11.60
N GLN A 232 2.99 27.53 11.88
CA GLN A 232 1.94 26.77 12.54
C GLN A 232 1.45 25.59 11.69
N LEU A 233 1.22 25.82 10.39
CA LEU A 233 0.79 24.77 9.48
C LEU A 233 1.87 23.71 9.25
N VAL A 234 3.14 24.09 9.10
CA VAL A 234 4.25 23.12 9.01
C VAL A 234 4.26 22.23 10.24
N THR A 235 4.17 22.81 11.43
CA THR A 235 4.19 22.06 12.69
C THR A 235 2.99 21.13 12.81
N PHE A 236 1.80 21.63 12.53
CA PHE A 236 0.56 20.84 12.60
C PHE A 236 0.56 19.70 11.57
N ILE A 237 0.80 20.02 10.29
CA ILE A 237 0.78 19.02 9.21
C ILE A 237 1.86 17.98 9.45
N ARG A 238 3.07 18.36 9.88
CA ARG A 238 4.13 17.40 10.21
C ARG A 238 3.67 16.39 11.27
N ASN A 239 3.13 16.88 12.38
CA ASN A 239 2.67 16.02 13.47
C ASN A 239 1.51 15.11 13.02
N GLN A 240 0.58 15.64 12.22
CA GLN A 240 -0.53 14.84 11.71
C GLN A 240 -0.06 13.79 10.70
N LEU A 241 0.83 14.15 9.77
CA LEU A 241 1.38 13.20 8.81
C LEU A 241 2.17 12.09 9.51
N ASP A 242 2.91 12.38 10.57
CA ASP A 242 3.58 11.34 11.37
C ASP A 242 2.57 10.32 11.96
N LEU A 243 1.43 10.80 12.46
CA LEU A 243 0.37 9.93 13.00
C LEU A 243 -0.37 9.19 11.88
N MET A 244 -0.70 9.88 10.78
CA MET A 244 -1.49 9.32 9.68
C MET A 244 -0.66 8.32 8.85
N THR A 245 0.64 8.53 8.68
CA THR A 245 1.53 7.59 7.99
C THR A 245 1.72 6.27 8.72
N ALA A 246 1.44 6.24 10.03
CA ALA A 246 1.41 5.03 10.86
C ALA A 246 0.07 4.26 10.76
N THR A 247 -0.90 4.75 9.97
CA THR A 247 -2.18 4.06 9.72
C THR A 247 -2.19 3.34 8.36
N ASP A 248 -3.22 2.54 8.09
CA ASP A 248 -3.39 1.73 6.87
C ASP A 248 -3.83 2.53 5.62
N ARG A 249 -3.66 3.86 5.65
CA ARG A 249 -4.03 4.73 4.54
C ARG A 249 -3.06 4.60 3.38
N SER A 250 -3.59 4.38 2.19
CA SER A 250 -2.81 4.40 0.93
C SER A 250 -2.56 5.82 0.42
N TYR A 251 -3.47 6.75 0.70
CA TYR A 251 -3.42 8.15 0.25
C TYR A 251 -3.73 9.09 1.41
N ILE A 252 -2.99 10.20 1.47
CA ILE A 252 -3.27 11.31 2.39
C ILE A 252 -3.24 12.60 1.60
N THR A 253 -4.33 13.36 1.61
CA THR A 253 -4.43 14.61 0.85
C THR A 253 -4.62 15.81 1.76
N CYS A 254 -3.68 16.75 1.70
CA CYS A 254 -3.74 18.04 2.36
C CYS A 254 -4.07 19.13 1.34
N SER A 255 -5.19 19.83 1.51
CA SER A 255 -5.66 20.87 0.59
C SER A 255 -5.62 22.26 1.23
N VAL A 256 -4.92 23.18 0.59
CA VAL A 256 -4.83 24.59 1.00
C VAL A 256 -5.72 25.44 0.08
N GLY A 257 -6.69 26.14 0.66
CA GLY A 257 -7.72 26.86 -0.08
C GLY A 257 -7.61 28.37 0.06
N CYS A 258 -7.62 29.10 -1.07
CA CYS A 258 -7.95 30.54 -1.09
C CYS A 258 -9.19 30.77 -1.95
N THR A 259 -9.62 32.02 -2.19
CA THR A 259 -10.85 32.25 -2.96
C THR A 259 -10.73 31.75 -4.40
N GLY A 260 -9.64 32.09 -5.08
CA GLY A 260 -9.47 31.87 -6.53
C GLY A 260 -8.42 30.84 -6.93
N GLY A 261 -7.74 30.20 -5.99
CA GLY A 261 -6.78 29.12 -6.28
C GLY A 261 -5.46 29.55 -6.91
N LYS A 262 -5.18 30.86 -7.00
CA LYS A 262 -4.07 31.40 -7.82
C LYS A 262 -2.88 31.96 -7.04
N HIS A 263 -3.11 32.65 -5.92
CA HIS A 263 -2.06 33.40 -5.19
C HIS A 263 -1.70 32.75 -3.85
N ARG A 264 -2.51 33.03 -2.81
CA ARG A 264 -2.23 32.67 -1.41
C ARG A 264 -2.10 31.18 -1.18
N SER A 265 -3.03 30.39 -1.72
CA SER A 265 -2.99 28.94 -1.55
C SER A 265 -1.81 28.31 -2.29
N VAL A 266 -1.53 28.76 -3.51
CA VAL A 266 -0.38 28.30 -4.32
C VAL A 266 0.93 28.56 -3.58
N TYR A 267 1.16 29.82 -3.17
CA TYR A 267 2.36 30.20 -2.41
C TYR A 267 2.51 29.34 -1.15
N LEU A 268 1.46 29.22 -0.35
CA LEU A 268 1.58 28.51 0.92
C LEU A 268 1.79 27.01 0.70
N THR A 269 1.18 26.42 -0.33
CA THR A 269 1.44 25.03 -0.74
C THR A 269 2.90 24.81 -1.14
N GLU A 270 3.51 25.70 -1.92
CA GLU A 270 4.95 25.64 -2.26
C GLU A 270 5.85 25.66 -1.03
N GLN A 271 5.59 26.61 -0.11
CA GLN A 271 6.39 26.74 1.11
C GLN A 271 6.26 25.50 2.01
N LEU A 272 5.03 25.01 2.19
CA LEU A 272 4.76 23.79 2.96
C LEU A 272 5.42 22.56 2.32
N TYR A 273 5.41 22.45 0.99
CA TYR A 273 6.07 21.37 0.29
C TYR A 273 7.57 21.35 0.58
N HIS A 274 8.24 22.49 0.42
CA HIS A 274 9.67 22.62 0.70
C HIS A 274 10.03 22.26 2.16
N ASP A 275 9.20 22.67 3.13
CA ASP A 275 9.45 22.41 4.56
C ASP A 275 9.18 20.96 4.98
N LEU A 276 8.31 20.23 4.27
CA LEU A 276 7.87 18.89 4.62
C LEU A 276 8.55 17.78 3.81
N LYS A 277 8.97 18.06 2.57
CA LYS A 277 9.57 17.09 1.64
C LYS A 277 10.80 16.35 2.21
N PRO A 278 11.72 16.98 2.97
CA PRO A 278 12.86 16.27 3.55
C PRO A 278 12.47 15.16 4.53
N ARG A 279 11.32 15.28 5.20
CA ARG A 279 10.81 14.27 6.15
C ARG A 279 9.95 13.22 5.46
N PHE A 280 9.15 13.63 4.48
CA PHE A 280 8.18 12.77 3.79
C PHE A 280 8.59 12.61 2.33
N SER A 281 9.39 11.58 2.04
CA SER A 281 9.92 11.31 0.70
C SER A 281 8.81 11.05 -0.33
N SER A 282 7.67 10.47 0.07
CA SER A 282 6.50 10.23 -0.79
C SER A 282 5.64 11.48 -1.07
N LEU A 283 5.93 12.63 -0.45
CA LEU A 283 5.17 13.87 -0.63
C LEU A 283 5.23 14.37 -2.07
N LYS A 284 4.06 14.57 -2.67
CA LYS A 284 3.84 15.20 -3.98
C LYS A 284 3.06 16.49 -3.81
N MET A 285 3.16 17.35 -4.81
CA MET A 285 2.47 18.64 -4.82
C MET A 285 1.66 18.82 -6.10
N ARG A 286 0.53 19.52 -6.00
CA ARG A 286 -0.31 19.89 -7.16
C ARG A 286 -0.98 21.24 -6.97
N HIS A 287 -1.09 22.04 -8.04
CA HIS A 287 -1.92 23.24 -8.06
C HIS A 287 -3.15 23.00 -8.93
N ARG A 288 -4.32 22.76 -8.31
CA ARG A 288 -5.52 22.33 -9.02
C ARG A 288 -6.04 23.35 -10.04
N ASP A 289 -5.93 24.63 -9.72
CA ASP A 289 -6.55 25.71 -10.51
C ASP A 289 -5.50 26.53 -11.30
N LEU A 290 -4.24 26.07 -11.36
CA LEU A 290 -3.18 26.63 -12.22
C LEU A 290 -2.88 25.77 -13.45
N SER A 291 -3.45 24.56 -13.52
CA SER A 291 -3.33 23.63 -14.64
C SER A 291 -4.32 23.94 -15.75
#